data_AF-A0A850QUI5-F1
#
_entry.id   AF-A0A850QUI5-F1
#
_cell.length_a   1.000
_cell.length_b   1.000
_cell.length_c   1.000
_cell.angle_alpha   90.00
_cell.angle_beta   90.00
_cell.angle_gamma   90.00
#
_symmetry.space_group_name_H-M   'P 1'
#
loop_
_entity.id
_entity.type
_entity.pdbx_description
1 polymer ?
#
loop_
_entity_poly.entity_id
_entity_poly.type
_entity_poly.pdbx_seq_one_letter_code
_entity_poly.pdbx_strand_id
1 'polypeptide(L)'
;MSKLVLATGNQGKVKEMADLLSDFGFDVVAQSDFNVSSVAETGTTFIENAIIKARHAAKETGLPAIADDSGLEVDYLQGAPGIYSARYAGEDASDSANIDK
;
A
#
# COMPACT_ATOMS: atom_id res chain seq x y z
N MET A 1 -10.26 -15.82 15.49
CA MET A 1 -9.64 -15.19 14.31
C MET A 1 -8.37 -14.48 14.75
N SER A 2 -7.32 -14.53 13.93
CA SER A 2 -6.06 -13.84 14.21
C SER A 2 -6.11 -12.46 13.57
N LYS A 3 -5.76 -11.40 14.33
CA LYS A 3 -5.71 -10.05 13.80
C LYS A 3 -4.53 -9.87 12.86
N LEU A 4 -4.77 -9.18 11.75
CA LEU A 4 -3.79 -8.89 10.72
C LEU A 4 -3.95 -7.45 10.28
N VAL A 5 -2.88 -6.66 10.36
CA VAL A 5 -2.93 -5.25 9.97
C VAL A 5 -2.68 -5.11 8.48
N LEU A 6 -3.56 -4.37 7.79
CA LEU A 6 -3.30 -3.95 6.41
C LEU A 6 -2.68 -2.55 6.41
N ALA A 7 -1.43 -2.47 5.97
CA ALA A 7 -0.62 -1.25 5.96
C ALA A 7 -0.96 -0.34 4.76
N THR A 8 -2.22 0.07 4.66
CA THR A 8 -2.73 0.96 3.61
C THR A 8 -3.69 1.98 4.18
N GLY A 9 -3.73 3.17 3.58
CA GLY A 9 -4.77 4.17 3.83
C GLY A 9 -6.01 4.01 2.95
N ASN A 10 -5.96 3.12 1.94
CA ASN A 10 -7.05 2.94 0.99
C ASN A 10 -8.12 1.99 1.55
N GLN A 11 -9.27 2.54 1.90
CA GLN A 11 -10.41 1.79 2.47
C GLN A 11 -10.99 0.75 1.50
N GLY A 12 -10.90 0.97 0.19
CA GLY A 12 -11.29 -0.02 -0.82
C GLY A 12 -10.43 -1.28 -0.72
N LYS A 13 -9.11 -1.11 -0.64
CA LYS A 13 -8.15 -2.23 -0.47
C LYS A 13 -8.37 -2.98 0.84
N VAL A 14 -8.68 -2.27 1.93
CA VAL A 14 -9.00 -2.89 3.22
C VAL A 14 -10.20 -3.81 3.08
N LYS A 15 -11.28 -3.34 2.46
CA LYS A 15 -12.49 -4.14 2.25
C LYS A 15 -12.22 -5.37 1.39
N GLU A 16 -11.57 -5.20 0.24
CA GLU A 16 -11.25 -6.31 -0.67
C GLU A 16 -10.39 -7.38 0.02
N MET A 17 -9.36 -6.95 0.76
CA MET A 17 -8.46 -7.88 1.45
C MET A 17 -9.13 -8.54 2.66
N ALA A 18 -9.97 -7.82 3.39
CA ALA A 18 -10.75 -8.38 4.49
C ALA A 18 -11.70 -9.48 4.00
N ASP A 19 -12.42 -9.22 2.91
CA ASP A 19 -13.32 -10.21 2.30
C ASP A 19 -12.53 -11.47 1.89
N LEU A 20 -11.41 -11.30 1.18
CA LEU A 20 -10.58 -12.42 0.71
C LEU A 20 -9.92 -13.24 1.83
N LEU A 21 -9.46 -12.60 2.90
CA LEU A 21 -8.71 -13.27 3.97
C LEU A 21 -9.61 -13.78 5.11
N SER A 22 -10.87 -13.36 5.16
CA SER A 22 -11.84 -13.80 6.17
C SER A 22 -12.05 -15.33 6.14
N ASP A 23 -12.09 -15.93 4.95
CA ASP A 23 -12.22 -17.39 4.73
C ASP A 23 -11.04 -18.19 5.32
N PHE A 24 -9.90 -17.54 5.52
CA PHE A 24 -8.70 -18.13 6.13
C PHE A 24 -8.60 -17.88 7.64
N GLY A 25 -9.62 -17.26 8.24
CA GLY A 25 -9.69 -17.00 9.69
C GLY A 25 -8.93 -15.76 10.16
N PHE A 26 -8.61 -14.84 9.26
CA PHE A 26 -7.98 -13.55 9.58
C PHE A 26 -9.02 -12.45 9.77
N ASP A 27 -8.79 -11.62 10.79
CA ASP A 27 -9.49 -10.37 11.03
C ASP A 27 -8.60 -9.23 10.52
N VAL A 28 -8.88 -8.75 9.31
CA VAL A 28 -8.08 -7.72 8.64
C VAL A 28 -8.54 -6.35 9.11
N VAL A 29 -7.62 -5.60 9.71
CA VAL A 29 -7.86 -4.28 10.30
C VAL A 29 -6.96 -3.24 9.64
N ALA A 30 -7.48 -2.04 9.41
CA ALA A 30 -6.70 -0.98 8.78
C ALA A 30 -5.65 -0.43 9.76
N GLN A 31 -4.48 -0.05 9.27
CA GLN A 31 -3.46 0.61 10.12
C GLN A 31 -3.97 1.92 10.77
N SER A 32 -4.92 2.60 10.10
CA SER A 32 -5.57 3.81 10.61
C SER A 32 -6.32 3.59 11.93
N ASP A 33 -6.85 2.39 12.15
CA ASP A 33 -7.61 2.04 13.36
C ASP A 33 -6.69 2.00 14.60
N PHE A 34 -5.38 1.92 14.39
CA PHE A 34 -4.35 1.96 15.42
C PHE A 34 -3.65 3.32 15.51
N ASN A 35 -4.12 4.34 14.78
CA ASN A 35 -3.46 5.64 14.64
C ASN A 35 -2.02 5.56 14.10
N VAL A 36 -1.72 4.54 13.30
CA VAL A 36 -0.42 4.41 12.63
C VAL A 36 -0.38 5.37 11.45
N SER A 37 0.61 6.26 11.42
CA SER A 37 0.82 7.19 10.33
C SER A 37 1.37 6.49 9.08
N SER A 38 1.24 7.12 7.92
CA SER A 38 1.98 6.68 6.73
C SER A 38 3.49 6.76 6.96
N VAL A 39 4.22 5.77 6.44
CA VAL A 39 5.69 5.78 6.39
C VAL A 39 6.17 6.22 5.01
N ALA A 40 7.32 6.89 4.96
CA ALA A 40 7.93 7.27 3.69
C ALA A 40 8.34 6.03 2.87
N GLU A 41 7.90 5.99 1.61
CA GLU A 41 8.26 4.97 0.62
C GLU A 41 9.61 5.31 -0.02
N THR A 42 10.69 4.98 0.69
CA THR A 42 12.07 5.29 0.26
C THR A 42 12.72 4.18 -0.56
N GLY A 43 11.96 3.14 -0.92
CA GLY A 43 12.44 2.05 -1.75
C GLY A 43 12.64 2.48 -3.20
N THR A 44 13.47 1.73 -3.91
CA THR A 44 13.69 1.88 -5.36
C THR A 44 12.90 0.87 -6.18
N THR A 45 12.23 -0.07 -5.51
CA THR A 45 11.39 -1.11 -6.10
C THR A 45 10.08 -1.25 -5.32
N PHE A 46 9.04 -1.80 -5.97
CA PHE A 46 7.75 -2.09 -5.31
C PHE A 46 7.91 -2.99 -4.08
N ILE A 47 8.77 -4.02 -4.19
CA ILE A 47 9.01 -4.97 -3.09
C ILE A 47 9.59 -4.24 -1.86
N GLU A 48 10.54 -3.34 -2.06
CA GLU A 48 11.12 -2.56 -0.95
C GLU A 48 10.07 -1.70 -0.25
N ASN A 49 9.23 -1.00 -1.01
CA ASN A 49 8.15 -0.17 -0.45
C ASN A 49 7.09 -0.99 0.28
N ALA A 50 6.67 -2.13 -0.27
CA ALA A 50 5.74 -3.05 0.40
C ALA A 50 6.33 -3.53 1.74
N ILE A 51 7.61 -3.93 1.74
CA ILE A 51 8.31 -4.36 2.96
C ILE A 51 8.43 -3.21 3.97
N ILE A 52 8.74 -1.99 3.54
CA ILE A 52 8.81 -0.80 4.41
C ILE A 52 7.47 -0.56 5.11
N LYS A 53 6.38 -0.55 4.35
CA LYS A 53 5.01 -0.37 4.86
C LYS A 53 4.61 -1.46 5.86
N ALA A 54 4.78 -2.73 5.49
CA ALA A 54 4.44 -3.85 6.37
C ALA A 54 5.27 -3.82 7.66
N ARG A 55 6.58 -3.56 7.57
CA ARG A 55 7.47 -3.49 8.74
C ARG A 55 7.09 -2.34 9.66
N HIS A 56 6.74 -1.18 9.12
CA HIS A 56 6.29 -0.05 9.93
C HIS A 56 5.01 -0.39 10.68
N ALA A 57 3.97 -0.85 9.99
CA ALA A 57 2.70 -1.21 10.62
C ALA A 57 2.87 -2.32 11.67
N ALA A 58 3.65 -3.36 11.39
CA ALA A 58 3.92 -4.42 12.35
C ALA A 58 4.67 -3.92 13.59
N LYS A 59 5.64 -3.01 13.41
CA LYS A 59 6.40 -2.42 14.52
C LYS A 59 5.51 -1.57 15.43
N GLU A 60 4.67 -0.72 14.87
CA GLU A 60 3.83 0.21 15.64
C GLU A 60 2.67 -0.49 16.33
N THR A 61 2.12 -1.56 15.73
CA THR A 61 0.95 -2.27 16.27
C THR A 61 1.31 -3.50 17.11
N GLY A 62 2.50 -4.07 16.93
CA GLY A 62 2.88 -5.36 17.50
C GLY A 62 2.16 -6.57 16.87
N LEU A 63 1.43 -6.37 15.78
CA LEU A 63 0.68 -7.41 15.07
C LEU A 63 1.40 -7.82 13.78
N PRO A 64 1.14 -9.03 13.25
CA PRO A 64 1.47 -9.34 11.86
C PRO A 64 0.84 -8.31 10.91
N ALA A 65 1.54 -7.95 9.84
CA ALA A 65 1.05 -6.97 8.86
C ALA A 65 1.25 -7.46 7.42
N ILE A 66 0.28 -7.13 6.56
CA ILE A 66 0.38 -7.21 5.10
C ILE A 66 0.45 -5.79 4.56
N ALA A 67 1.22 -5.61 3.50
CA ALA A 67 1.25 -4.39 2.71
C ALA A 67 1.35 -4.74 1.23
N ASP A 68 0.98 -3.79 0.39
CA ASP A 68 1.19 -3.84 -1.04
C ASP A 68 1.90 -2.58 -1.53
N ASP A 69 2.60 -2.68 -2.65
CA ASP A 69 3.03 -1.54 -3.43
C ASP A 69 2.76 -1.83 -4.90
N SER A 70 2.11 -0.89 -5.58
CA SER A 70 1.53 -1.12 -6.90
C SER A 70 1.79 0.08 -7.78
N GLY A 71 2.03 -0.16 -9.07
CA GLY A 71 2.17 0.88 -10.07
C GLY A 71 2.00 0.35 -11.49
N LEU A 72 2.08 1.26 -12.45
CA LEU A 72 2.12 1.00 -13.87
C LEU A 72 3.55 1.11 -14.36
N GLU A 73 4.01 0.12 -15.11
CA GLU A 73 5.28 0.16 -15.82
C GLU A 73 5.00 0.11 -17.32
N VAL A 74 5.60 1.03 -18.08
CA VAL A 74 5.46 1.08 -19.53
C VAL A 74 6.83 0.82 -20.17
N ASP A 75 6.94 -0.26 -20.94
CA ASP A 75 8.20 -0.69 -21.58
C ASP A 75 8.85 0.41 -22.41
N TYR A 76 8.05 1.13 -23.23
CA TYR A 76 8.55 2.23 -24.07
C TYR A 76 9.08 3.41 -23.24
N LEU A 77 8.59 3.59 -22.01
CA LEU A 77 9.03 4.61 -21.06
C LEU A 77 10.07 4.06 -20.07
N GLN A 78 10.70 2.92 -20.38
CA GLN A 78 11.71 2.28 -19.55
C GLN A 78 11.21 2.01 -18.12
N GLY A 79 9.95 1.57 -18.00
CA GLY A 79 9.31 1.24 -16.73
C GLY A 79 8.65 2.43 -16.02
N ALA A 80 8.75 3.65 -16.53
CA ALA A 80 7.97 4.76 -15.98
C ALA A 80 6.46 4.55 -16.22
N PRO A 81 5.57 5.01 -15.31
CA PRO A 81 5.86 5.75 -14.08
C PRO A 81 6.44 4.92 -12.91
N GLY A 82 6.29 3.60 -12.92
CA GLY A 82 6.85 2.70 -11.90
C GLY A 82 6.35 3.02 -10.50
N ILE A 83 7.26 3.05 -9.52
CA ILE A 83 6.96 3.39 -8.11
C ILE A 83 6.38 4.80 -7.92
N TYR A 84 6.41 5.65 -8.95
CA TYR A 84 5.84 7.00 -8.92
C TYR A 84 4.43 7.07 -9.46
N SER A 85 3.78 5.94 -9.77
CA SER A 85 2.46 5.89 -10.42
C SER A 85 1.40 6.78 -9.78
N ALA A 86 1.31 6.79 -8.44
CA ALA A 86 0.32 7.61 -7.73
C ALA A 86 0.61 9.12 -7.80
N ARG A 87 1.86 9.50 -8.10
CA ARG A 87 2.36 10.88 -8.07
C ARG A 87 3.11 11.24 -9.35
N TYR A 88 2.71 10.64 -10.48
CA TYR A 88 3.41 10.80 -11.75
C TYR A 88 3.33 12.24 -12.26
N ALA A 89 2.19 12.91 -12.01
CA ALA A 89 1.99 14.33 -12.28
C ALA A 89 2.39 15.26 -11.12
N GLY A 90 2.98 14.75 -10.02
CA GLY A 90 3.36 15.52 -8.83
C GLY A 90 2.71 15.02 -7.54
N GLU A 91 3.02 15.66 -6.41
CA GLU A 91 2.57 15.24 -5.07
C GLU A 91 1.03 15.28 -4.88
N ASP A 92 0.36 16.23 -5.53
CA ASP A 92 -1.11 16.40 -5.46
C ASP A 92 -1.83 15.85 -6.70
N ALA A 93 -1.22 14.88 -7.39
CA ALA A 93 -1.78 14.33 -8.61
C ALA A 93 -3.11 13.60 -8.35
N SER A 94 -4.12 13.90 -9.18
CA SER A 94 -5.30 13.07 -9.32
C SER A 94 -5.06 11.95 -10.33
N ASP A 95 -5.91 10.93 -10.33
CA ASP A 95 -5.87 9.87 -11.35
C ASP A 95 -5.93 10.45 -12.77
N SER A 96 -6.80 11.43 -13.01
CA SER A 96 -6.87 12.14 -14.29
C SER A 96 -5.57 12.86 -14.64
N ALA A 97 -4.95 13.56 -13.69
CA ALA A 97 -3.68 14.25 -13.92
C ALA A 97 -2.54 13.27 -14.23
N ASN A 98 -2.51 12.10 -13.57
CA ASN A 98 -1.54 11.05 -13.84
C ASN A 98 -1.71 10.45 -15.24
N ILE A 99 -2.94 10.34 -15.76
CA ILE A 99 -3.22 9.85 -17.12
C ILE A 99 -2.80 10.88 -18.18
N ASP A 100 -3.02 12.17 -17.93
CA ASP A 100 -2.73 13.24 -18.89
C ASP A 100 -1.23 13.60 -19.02
N LYS A 101 -0.36 12.96 -18.22
CA LYS A 101 1.08 13.25 -18.13
C LYS A 101 1.91 12.51 -19.18
#